data_AF-A0A944JKI1-F1
#
_entry.id   AF-A0A944JKI1-F1
#
_cell.length_a   1.000
_cell.length_b   1.000
_cell.length_c   1.000
_cell.angle_alpha   90.00
_cell.angle_beta   90.00
_cell.angle_gamma   90.00
#
_symmetry.space_group_name_H-M   'P 1'
#
loop_
_entity.id
_entity.type
_entity.pdbx_description
1 polymer ?
#
loop_
_entity_poly.entity_id
_entity_poly.type
_entity_poly.pdbx_seq_one_letter_code
_entity_poly.pdbx_strand_id
1 'polypeptide(L)' 'MPEGKTVKNRLHLDVSPIDASTEDEVTRLLGLGATTTDVGQGPDRGWVVMADPEGNEFDVLRTLAPRD' A
#
# COMPACT_ATOMS: atom_id res chain seq x y z
N MET A 1 16.58 -8.46 15.65
CA MET A 1 15.51 -9.20 14.96
C MET A 1 14.29 -8.29 15.00
N PRO A 2 13.66 -7.93 13.88
CA PRO A 2 12.41 -7.19 13.96
C PRO A 2 11.37 -8.09 14.61
N GLU A 3 10.65 -7.52 15.58
CA GLU A 3 9.72 -8.26 16.42
C GLU A 3 8.46 -8.52 15.60
N GLY A 4 8.04 -9.78 15.49
CA GLY A 4 6.92 -10.16 14.62
C GLY A 4 5.62 -9.49 15.04
N LYS A 5 5.03 -8.69 14.15
CA LYS A 5 3.74 -8.01 14.38
C LYS A 5 2.64 -9.01 14.71
N THR A 6 1.98 -8.81 15.85
CA THR A 6 0.99 -9.77 16.39
C THR A 6 -0.46 -9.40 16.06
N VAL A 7 -0.72 -8.15 15.66
CA VAL A 7 -2.07 -7.63 15.38
C VAL A 7 -2.05 -6.62 14.23
N LYS A 8 -3.17 -6.47 13.52
CA LYS A 8 -3.35 -5.42 12.50
C LYS A 8 -3.09 -4.03 13.09
N ASN A 9 -2.61 -3.10 12.25
CA ASN A 9 -2.48 -1.72 12.67
C ASN A 9 -3.84 -1.14 13.10
N ARG A 10 -3.87 -0.41 14.22
CA ARG A 10 -5.06 0.33 14.66
C ARG A 10 -5.31 1.60 13.83
N LEU A 11 -4.28 2.00 13.09
CA LEU A 11 -4.32 3.10 12.12
C LEU A 11 -4.39 2.49 10.72
N HIS A 12 -5.31 3.00 9.92
CA HIS A 12 -5.42 2.71 8.50
C HIS A 12 -4.88 3.92 7.74
N LEU A 13 -3.77 3.76 7.04
CA LEU A 13 -3.16 4.83 6.24
C LEU A 13 -3.50 4.61 4.76
N ASP A 14 -4.10 5.63 4.14
CA ASP A 14 -4.43 5.63 2.71
C ASP A 14 -3.52 6.61 1.97
N VAL A 15 -2.90 6.13 0.89
CA VAL A 15 -2.00 6.90 0.04
C VAL A 15 -2.57 6.96 -1.38
N SER A 16 -2.67 8.17 -1.91
CA SER A 16 -3.00 8.39 -3.32
C SER A 16 -1.85 9.08 -4.04
N PRO A 17 -1.31 8.51 -5.14
CA PRO A 17 -0.35 9.19 -6.00
C PRO A 17 -0.97 10.48 -6.56
N ILE A 18 -0.17 11.55 -6.70
CA ILE A 18 -0.63 12.85 -7.23
C ILE A 18 0.01 13.22 -8.57
N ASP A 19 1.06 12.53 -8.96
CA ASP A 19 1.95 12.84 -10.07
C ASP A 19 2.29 11.60 -10.93
N ALA A 20 1.78 10.42 -10.57
CA ALA A 20 2.03 9.17 -11.26
C ALA A 20 0.78 8.28 -11.30
N SER A 21 0.82 7.20 -12.09
CA SER A 21 -0.21 6.16 -12.05
C SER A 21 -0.15 5.40 -10.71
N THR A 22 -1.24 4.72 -10.34
CA THR A 22 -1.23 3.82 -9.17
C THR A 22 -0.21 2.69 -9.34
N GLU A 23 -0.01 2.19 -10.57
CA GLU A 23 0.93 1.11 -10.88
C GLU A 23 2.40 1.55 -10.74
N ASP A 24 2.72 2.77 -11.19
CA ASP A 24 4.04 3.38 -11.00
C ASP A 24 4.36 3.56 -9.52
N GLU A 25 3.39 4.03 -8.73
CA GLU A 25 3.60 4.22 -7.29
C GLU A 25 3.80 2.89 -6.57
N VAL A 26 3.01 1.86 -6.89
CA VAL A 26 3.23 0.50 -6.37
C VAL A 26 4.62 0.00 -6.72
N THR A 27 5.06 0.20 -7.97
CA THR A 27 6.41 -0.19 -8.43
C THR A 27 7.50 0.56 -7.66
N ARG A 28 7.32 1.86 -7.43
CA ARG A 28 8.25 2.69 -6.64
C ARG A 28 8.35 2.20 -5.20
N LEU A 29 7.22 1.91 -4.56
CA LEU A 29 7.15 1.42 -3.18
C LEU A 29 7.80 0.05 -3.03
N LEU A 30 7.59 -0.87 -3.98
CA LEU A 30 8.30 -2.15 -4.05
C LEU A 30 9.83 -1.94 -4.12
N GLY A 31 10.28 -0.99 -4.94
CA GLY A 31 11.70 -0.62 -5.04
C GLY A 31 12.29 -0.04 -3.74
N LEU A 32 11.45 0.54 -2.88
CA LEU A 32 11.83 1.06 -1.55
C LEU A 32 11.76 -0.02 -0.45
N GLY A 33 11.40 -1.26 -0.79
CA GLY A 33 11.33 -2.38 0.14
C GLY A 33 9.95 -2.63 0.75
N ALA A 34 8.91 -1.93 0.29
CA ALA A 34 7.54 -2.32 0.63
C ALA A 34 7.17 -3.65 -0.07
N THR A 35 6.15 -4.31 0.44
CA THR A 35 5.63 -5.58 -0.11
C THR A 35 4.12 -5.50 -0.28
N THR A 36 3.57 -6.16 -1.30
CA THR A 36 2.11 -6.31 -1.42
C THR A 36 1.62 -7.29 -0.36
N THR A 37 0.52 -6.97 0.33
CA THR A 37 -0.04 -7.80 1.39
C THR A 37 -1.54 -8.05 1.19
N ASP A 38 -2.05 -9.10 1.83
CA ASP A 38 -3.47 -9.42 1.89
C ASP A 38 -3.90 -9.44 3.35
N VAL A 39 -4.82 -8.54 3.70
CA VAL A 39 -5.42 -8.40 5.02
C VAL A 39 -6.84 -8.97 5.08
N GLY A 40 -7.25 -9.78 4.10
CA GLY A 40 -8.59 -10.31 3.94
C GLY A 40 -9.54 -9.33 3.27
N GLN A 41 -9.02 -8.41 2.45
CA GLN A 41 -9.83 -7.37 1.79
C GLN A 41 -10.72 -7.90 0.66
N GLY A 42 -10.47 -9.12 0.18
CA GLY A 42 -11.22 -9.75 -0.91
C GLY A 42 -10.79 -9.27 -2.31
N PRO A 43 -11.20 -9.97 -3.38
CA PRO A 43 -10.72 -9.72 -4.74
C PRO A 43 -11.30 -8.45 -5.40
N ASP A 44 -12.45 -7.95 -4.95
CA ASP A 44 -13.18 -6.85 -5.59
C ASP A 44 -12.76 -5.45 -5.09
N ARG A 45 -11.49 -5.27 -4.72
CA ARG A 45 -11.00 -4.02 -4.11
C ARG A 45 -10.34 -3.13 -5.15
N GLY A 46 -10.65 -1.83 -5.10
CA GLY A 46 -10.09 -0.81 -5.99
C GLY A 46 -8.76 -0.21 -5.51
N TRP A 47 -8.04 -0.90 -4.62
CA TRP A 47 -6.79 -0.43 -4.02
C TRP A 47 -5.84 -1.60 -3.76
N VAL A 48 -4.55 -1.27 -3.60
CA VAL A 48 -3.49 -2.24 -3.32
C VAL A 48 -3.06 -2.08 -1.87
N VAL A 49 -3.20 -3.13 -1.06
CA VAL A 49 -2.67 -3.12 0.31
C VAL A 49 -1.17 -3.43 0.25
N MET A 50 -0.37 -2.59 0.88
CA MET A 50 1.08 -2.76 0.99
C MET A 50 1.52 -2.75 2.45
N ALA A 51 2.67 -3.36 2.73
CA ALA A 51 3.36 -3.29 4.00
C ALA A 51 4.75 -2.69 3.80
N ASP A 52 5.13 -1.73 4.65
CA ASP A 52 6.49 -1.19 4.68
C ASP A 52 7.50 -2.24 5.21
N PRO A 53 8.82 -1.98 5.18
CA PRO A 53 9.83 -2.90 5.70
C PRO A 53 9.68 -3.26 7.19
N GLU A 54 8.95 -2.46 7.97
CA GLU A 54 8.65 -2.70 9.39
C GLU A 54 7.35 -3.50 9.60
N GLY A 55 6.60 -3.77 8.52
CA GLY A 55 5.34 -4.50 8.54
C GLY A 55 4.11 -3.62 8.81
N ASN A 56 4.21 -2.30 8.67
CA ASN A 56 3.06 -1.41 8.77
C ASN A 56 2.24 -1.45 7.48
N GLU A 57 0.94 -1.74 7.62
CA GLU A 57 0.02 -1.85 6.50
C GLU A 57 -0.52 -0.47 6.10
N PHE A 58 -0.63 -0.23 4.80
CA PHE A 58 -1.25 0.96 4.21
C PHE A 58 -1.86 0.61 2.85
N ASP A 59 -2.84 1.39 2.42
CA ASP A 59 -3.52 1.19 1.15
C ASP A 59 -3.03 2.20 0.12
N VAL A 60 -2.69 1.72 -1.08
CA VAL A 60 -2.46 2.56 -2.25
C VAL A 60 -3.76 2.62 -3.04
N LEU A 61 -4.40 3.79 -2.98
CA LEU A 61 -5.65 4.07 -3.68
C LEU A 61 -5.39 4.49 -5.13
N ARG A 62 -6.49 4.77 -5.86
CA ARG A 62 -6.41 5.39 -7.19
C ARG A 62 -5.59 6.69 -7.18
N THR A 63 -4.89 6.93 -8.28
CA THR A 63 -4.21 8.20 -8.53
C THR A 63 -5.20 9.38 -8.55
N LEU A 64 -4.72 10.50 -8.00
CA LEU A 64 -5.31 11.83 -8.09
C LEU A 64 -4.65 12.68 -9.16
N ALA A 65 -3.63 12.16 -9.86
CA ALA A 65 -3.06 12.82 -11.03
C ALA A 65 -4.18 13.10 -12.05
N PRO A 66 -4.16 14.27 -12.71
CA PRO A 66 -5.11 14.59 -13.76
C PRO A 66 -5.13 13.46 -14.81
N ARG A 67 -6.35 13.11 -15.25
CA ARG A 67 -6.51 12.28 -16.45
C ARG A 67 -6.42 13.22 -17.65
N ASP A 68 -5.45 12.99 -18.53
CA ASP A 68 -5.45 13.57 -19.88
C ASP A 68 -6.67 13.11 -20.70
#